data_AF-A0A1F2P7S6-F1
#
_entry.id   AF-A0A1F2P7S6-F1
#
_cell.length_a   1.000
_cell.length_b   1.000
_cell.length_c   1.000
_cell.angle_alpha   90.00
_cell.angle_beta   90.00
_cell.angle_gamma   90.00
#
_symmetry.space_group_name_H-M   'P 1'
#
loop_
_entity.id
_entity.type
_entity.pdbx_description
1 polymer ?
#
loop_
_entity_poly.entity_id
_entity_poly.type
_entity_poly.pdbx_seq_one_letter_code
_entity_poly.pdbx_strand_id
1 'polypeptide(L)'
;MNDHTISQVVKDNLCTGCGTCLALCPNEAIEMVIDEKKGVYVPELNEEKCNNCGICYKVCPGHEVDFKELNLEIFGKEPDDILIGNYLNCYIGYSTDYDIRYNSSSGGLVTQLLIFALEEGIIDGALVTRMKKDNPLEPEPFIARTREEVIEARGSKYCPVPANVALKEILNSKEGEKFAVVGLPCHIHGLRKAQQVNEKLKEGVDNRVISHRNHHRTCHIRIYNV
;
A
#
# COMPACT_ATOMS: atom_id res chain seq x y z
N MET A 1 -1.37 32.67 0.87
CA MET A 1 -0.25 31.75 0.61
C MET A 1 -0.88 30.40 0.40
N ASN A 2 -0.89 29.89 -0.83
CA ASN A 2 -1.41 28.55 -1.12
C ASN A 2 -0.30 27.57 -0.81
N ASP A 3 -0.17 27.19 0.46
CA ASP A 3 0.81 26.19 0.87
C ASP A 3 0.30 24.81 0.45
N HIS A 4 0.69 24.37 -0.74
CA HIS A 4 0.40 23.05 -1.31
C HIS A 4 1.22 21.96 -0.59
N THR A 5 1.00 21.81 0.71
CA THR A 5 1.66 20.80 1.56
C THR A 5 0.64 19.81 2.11
N ILE A 6 1.14 18.72 2.69
CA ILE A 6 0.28 17.70 3.30
C ILE A 6 -0.59 18.25 4.44
N SER A 7 -0.14 19.32 5.11
CA SER A 7 -0.87 19.98 6.20
C SER A 7 -2.26 20.45 5.78
N GLN A 8 -2.45 20.84 4.51
CA GLN A 8 -3.77 21.23 4.00
C GLN A 8 -4.75 20.05 3.99
N VAL A 9 -4.33 18.88 3.51
CA VAL A 9 -5.16 17.65 3.48
C VAL A 9 -5.56 17.22 4.90
N VAL A 10 -4.65 17.40 5.87
CA VAL A 10 -4.93 17.13 7.28
C VAL A 10 -5.96 18.11 7.84
N LYS A 11 -5.79 19.43 7.59
CA LYS A 11 -6.73 20.48 8.01
C LYS A 11 -8.14 20.24 7.44
N ASP A 12 -8.23 19.80 6.19
CA ASP A 12 -9.50 19.51 5.51
C ASP A 12 -10.13 18.16 5.93
N ASN A 13 -9.51 17.42 6.85
CA ASN A 13 -9.94 16.09 7.31
C ASN A 13 -10.06 15.04 6.19
N LEU A 14 -9.26 15.16 5.13
CA LEU A 14 -9.24 14.23 4.00
C LEU A 14 -8.15 13.16 4.13
N CYS A 15 -7.28 13.25 5.13
CA CYS A 15 -6.18 12.33 5.34
C CYS A 15 -6.66 10.94 5.78
N THR A 16 -6.17 9.89 5.10
CA THR A 16 -6.45 8.49 5.45
C THR A 16 -5.30 7.81 6.21
N GLY A 17 -4.24 8.54 6.55
CA GLY A 17 -3.09 8.02 7.28
C GLY A 17 -2.25 6.99 6.52
N CYS A 18 -2.24 6.99 5.18
CA CYS A 18 -1.59 5.93 4.40
C CYS A 18 -0.05 5.92 4.48
N GLY A 19 0.59 7.06 4.72
CA GLY A 19 2.05 7.19 4.84
C GLY A 19 2.83 7.49 3.56
N THR A 20 2.18 7.63 2.39
CA THR A 20 2.89 7.92 1.11
C THR A 20 3.68 9.22 1.18
N CYS A 21 3.11 10.26 1.81
CA CYS A 21 3.73 11.57 1.94
C CYS A 21 5.06 11.52 2.72
N LEU A 22 5.14 10.71 3.78
CA LEU A 22 6.37 10.47 4.52
C LEU A 22 7.41 9.77 3.64
N ALA A 23 7.02 8.67 2.97
CA ALA A 23 7.95 7.87 2.19
C ALA A 23 8.59 8.63 1.02
N LEU A 24 7.84 9.56 0.42
CA LEU A 24 8.27 10.33 -0.76
C LEU A 24 8.84 11.71 -0.41
N CYS A 25 8.93 12.08 0.89
CA CYS A 25 9.47 13.38 1.28
C CYS A 25 11.00 13.40 1.13
N PRO A 26 11.58 14.19 0.20
CA PRO A 26 13.01 14.20 -0.01
C PRO A 26 13.80 14.84 1.15
N ASN A 27 13.16 15.72 1.93
CA ASN A 27 13.80 16.42 3.06
C ASN A 27 13.55 15.74 4.41
N GLU A 28 12.88 14.58 4.43
CA GLU A 28 12.51 13.89 5.67
C GLU A 28 11.80 14.81 6.67
N ALA A 29 10.94 15.70 6.15
CA ALA A 29 10.23 16.72 6.91
C ALA A 29 8.88 16.23 7.47
N ILE A 30 8.51 14.97 7.26
CA ILE A 30 7.20 14.44 7.62
C ILE A 30 7.36 13.22 8.53
N GLU A 31 6.63 13.20 9.64
CA GLU A 31 6.52 12.07 10.56
C GLU A 31 5.06 11.63 10.66
N MET A 32 4.81 10.32 10.85
CA MET A 32 3.46 9.82 11.09
C MET A 32 3.23 9.73 12.61
N VAL A 33 2.37 10.58 13.13
CA VAL A 33 2.00 10.62 14.55
C VAL A 33 0.57 10.10 14.75
N ILE A 34 0.26 9.62 15.96
CA ILE A 34 -1.10 9.17 16.30
C ILE A 34 -1.91 10.38 16.79
N ASP A 35 -3.03 10.67 16.14
CA ASP A 35 -4.05 11.54 16.71
C ASP A 35 -4.78 10.77 17.81
N GLU A 36 -4.45 11.04 19.08
CA GLU A 36 -5.02 10.32 20.23
C GLU A 36 -6.55 10.43 20.33
N LYS A 37 -7.15 11.51 19.80
CA LYS A 37 -8.61 11.69 19.84
C LYS A 37 -9.32 10.80 18.84
N LYS A 38 -8.72 10.63 17.66
CA LYS A 38 -9.29 9.82 16.56
C LYS A 38 -8.75 8.39 16.54
N GLY A 39 -7.65 8.11 17.22
CA GLY A 39 -6.94 6.84 17.21
C GLY A 39 -6.34 6.48 15.84
N VAL A 40 -6.05 7.47 14.98
CA VAL A 40 -5.54 7.26 13.62
C VAL A 40 -4.19 7.93 13.40
N TYR A 41 -3.41 7.41 12.45
CA TYR A 41 -2.15 8.04 12.05
C TYR A 41 -2.40 9.26 11.15
N VAL A 42 -1.73 10.37 11.45
CA VAL A 42 -1.72 11.59 10.65
C VAL A 42 -0.29 12.07 10.42
N PRO A 43 0.00 12.67 9.25
CA PRO A 43 1.32 13.23 9.01
C PRO A 43 1.47 14.58 9.73
N GLU A 44 2.56 14.74 10.46
CA GLU A 44 3.02 16.01 11.02
C GLU A 44 4.18 16.55 10.17
N LEU A 45 4.12 17.82 9.80
CA LEU A 45 5.11 18.49 8.96
C LEU A 45 6.04 19.36 9.82
N ASN A 46 7.33 19.10 9.75
CA ASN A 46 8.35 19.99 10.28
C ASN A 46 8.63 21.12 9.27
N GLU A 47 8.22 22.33 9.61
CA GLU A 47 8.37 23.50 8.72
C GLU A 47 9.83 23.93 8.50
N GLU A 48 10.73 23.69 9.48
CA GLU A 48 12.15 24.03 9.34
C GLU A 48 12.88 23.18 8.31
N LYS A 49 12.47 21.90 8.17
CA LYS A 49 13.00 20.99 7.15
C LYS A 49 12.28 21.10 5.81
N CYS A 50 11.07 21.64 5.79
CA CYS A 50 10.25 21.69 4.59
C CYS A 50 10.69 22.82 3.66
N ASN A 51 10.95 22.48 2.38
CA ASN A 51 11.22 23.47 1.33
C ASN A 51 10.01 23.75 0.42
N ASN A 52 8.81 23.29 0.81
CA ASN A 52 7.57 23.47 0.05
C ASN A 52 7.61 22.93 -1.39
N CYS A 53 8.32 21.83 -1.65
CA CYS A 53 8.39 21.21 -2.98
C CYS A 53 7.06 20.64 -3.51
N GLY A 54 6.03 20.46 -2.67
CA GLY A 54 4.69 20.00 -3.07
C GLY A 54 4.53 18.51 -3.40
N ILE A 55 5.61 17.72 -3.39
CA ILE A 55 5.56 16.28 -3.71
C ILE A 55 4.57 15.54 -2.80
N CYS A 56 4.61 15.81 -1.49
CA CYS A 56 3.73 15.18 -0.50
C CYS A 56 2.24 15.43 -0.76
N TYR A 57 1.90 16.60 -1.31
CA TYR A 57 0.54 16.97 -1.68
C TYR A 57 0.14 16.28 -2.98
N LYS A 58 1.01 16.30 -4.00
CA LYS A 58 0.79 15.66 -5.30
C LYS A 58 0.53 14.16 -5.17
N VAL A 59 1.28 13.43 -4.34
CA VAL A 59 1.11 11.97 -4.18
C VAL A 59 -0.02 11.57 -3.22
N CYS A 60 -0.64 12.53 -2.54
CA CYS A 60 -1.64 12.23 -1.52
C CYS A 60 -2.97 11.82 -2.19
N PRO A 61 -3.52 10.63 -1.89
CA PRO A 61 -4.83 10.21 -2.41
C PRO A 61 -5.99 10.95 -1.73
N GLY A 62 -5.77 11.56 -0.57
CA GLY A 62 -6.78 12.39 0.11
C GLY A 62 -6.97 13.76 -0.55
N HIS A 63 -5.99 14.26 -1.29
CA HIS A 63 -6.13 15.49 -2.06
C HIS A 63 -6.98 15.25 -3.32
N GLU A 64 -6.56 14.30 -4.15
CA GLU A 64 -7.23 13.96 -5.40
C GLU A 64 -6.78 12.57 -5.88
N VAL A 65 -7.61 11.92 -6.69
CA VAL A 65 -7.25 10.71 -7.46
C VAL A 65 -7.91 10.84 -8.82
N ASP A 66 -7.12 11.02 -9.87
CA ASP A 66 -7.63 10.94 -11.25
C ASP A 66 -7.77 9.47 -11.64
N PHE A 67 -8.96 8.91 -11.43
CA PHE A 67 -9.24 7.53 -11.78
C PHE A 67 -9.18 7.30 -13.28
N LYS A 68 -9.48 8.30 -14.11
CA LYS A 68 -9.47 8.12 -15.56
C LYS A 68 -8.04 7.97 -16.06
N GLU A 69 -7.16 8.88 -15.66
CA GLU A 69 -5.74 8.83 -15.97
C GLU A 69 -5.11 7.51 -15.46
N LEU A 70 -5.34 7.15 -14.20
CA LEU A 70 -4.80 5.91 -13.63
C LEU A 70 -5.31 4.66 -14.36
N ASN A 71 -6.57 4.61 -14.77
CA ASN A 71 -7.09 3.46 -15.51
C ASN A 71 -6.46 3.36 -16.90
N LEU A 72 -6.28 4.48 -17.60
CA LEU A 72 -5.63 4.50 -18.91
C LEU A 72 -4.14 4.14 -18.81
N GLU A 73 -3.43 4.64 -17.80
CA GLU A 73 -2.01 4.34 -17.60
C GLU A 73 -1.76 2.88 -17.23
N ILE A 74 -2.61 2.30 -16.35
CA ILE A 74 -2.39 0.94 -15.82
C ILE A 74 -3.03 -0.13 -16.71
N PHE A 75 -4.22 0.13 -17.27
CA PHE A 75 -5.02 -0.87 -17.99
C PHE A 75 -5.20 -0.55 -19.48
N GLY A 76 -4.78 0.63 -19.95
CA GLY A 76 -5.00 1.07 -21.33
C GLY A 76 -6.47 1.36 -21.68
N LYS A 77 -7.39 1.28 -20.71
CA LYS A 77 -8.83 1.49 -20.93
C LYS A 77 -9.56 1.93 -19.66
N GLU A 78 -10.68 2.62 -19.86
CA GLU A 78 -11.67 2.83 -18.79
C GLU A 78 -12.40 1.52 -18.46
N PRO A 79 -12.88 1.36 -17.21
CA PRO A 79 -13.55 0.14 -16.80
C PRO A 79 -14.90 -0.04 -17.47
N ASP A 80 -15.19 -1.27 -17.92
CA ASP A 80 -16.49 -1.64 -18.48
C ASP A 80 -17.59 -1.66 -17.39
N ASP A 81 -17.22 -1.97 -16.14
CA ASP A 81 -18.08 -1.94 -14.96
C ASP A 81 -17.54 -0.95 -13.92
N ILE A 82 -18.31 0.05 -13.54
CA ILE A 82 -17.87 1.13 -12.63
C ILE A 82 -17.75 0.63 -11.17
N LEU A 83 -18.54 -0.38 -10.77
CA LEU A 83 -18.58 -0.88 -9.40
C LEU A 83 -17.37 -1.78 -9.12
N ILE A 84 -17.00 -2.60 -10.09
CA ILE A 84 -15.92 -3.57 -9.96
C ILE A 84 -14.63 -3.02 -10.59
N GLY A 85 -14.69 -2.13 -11.57
CA GLY A 85 -13.52 -1.61 -12.26
C GLY A 85 -12.94 -2.60 -13.29
N ASN A 86 -11.70 -2.38 -13.70
CA ASN A 86 -11.01 -3.23 -14.67
C ASN A 86 -10.63 -4.61 -14.07
N TYR A 87 -11.00 -5.69 -14.75
CA TYR A 87 -10.59 -7.07 -14.44
C TYR A 87 -10.56 -7.92 -15.72
N LEU A 88 -9.77 -9.01 -15.70
CA LEU A 88 -9.76 -10.01 -16.77
C LEU A 88 -10.79 -11.11 -16.50
N ASN A 89 -10.75 -11.70 -15.30
CA ASN A 89 -11.64 -12.77 -14.84
C ASN A 89 -11.83 -12.67 -13.32
N CYS A 90 -12.89 -13.33 -12.81
CA CYS A 90 -13.16 -13.42 -11.37
C CYS A 90 -13.29 -14.89 -10.96
N TYR A 91 -12.53 -15.29 -9.93
CA TYR A 91 -12.48 -16.67 -9.45
C TYR A 91 -12.67 -16.72 -7.93
N ILE A 92 -13.10 -17.87 -7.43
CA ILE A 92 -13.20 -18.17 -6.01
C ILE A 92 -12.23 -19.30 -5.71
N GLY A 93 -11.41 -19.14 -4.67
CA GLY A 93 -10.43 -20.13 -4.28
C GLY A 93 -9.97 -19.98 -2.83
N TYR A 94 -9.12 -20.91 -2.42
CA TYR A 94 -8.46 -20.93 -1.12
C TYR A 94 -7.12 -21.64 -1.26
N SER A 95 -6.22 -21.43 -0.29
CA SER A 95 -4.95 -22.14 -0.24
C SER A 95 -5.15 -23.64 0.00
N THR A 96 -4.41 -24.46 -0.74
CA THR A 96 -4.32 -25.91 -0.51
C THR A 96 -3.45 -26.26 0.72
N ASP A 97 -2.66 -25.31 1.22
CA ASP A 97 -1.96 -25.41 2.49
C ASP A 97 -2.96 -25.19 3.65
N TYR A 98 -3.13 -26.23 4.47
CA TYR A 98 -4.08 -26.23 5.56
C TYR A 98 -3.74 -25.21 6.64
N ASP A 99 -2.45 -25.01 6.96
CA ASP A 99 -2.05 -24.04 7.99
C ASP A 99 -2.37 -22.62 7.51
N ILE A 100 -2.02 -22.30 6.26
CA ILE A 100 -2.32 -20.98 5.67
C ILE A 100 -3.83 -20.76 5.58
N ARG A 101 -4.59 -21.74 5.10
CA ARG A 101 -6.04 -21.62 4.90
C ARG A 101 -6.78 -21.34 6.20
N TYR A 102 -6.51 -22.12 7.26
CA TYR A 102 -7.30 -22.07 8.49
C TYR A 102 -6.82 -21.00 9.48
N ASN A 103 -5.58 -20.51 9.34
CA ASN A 103 -5.06 -19.42 10.19
C ASN A 103 -5.04 -18.04 9.49
N SER A 104 -5.68 -17.92 8.32
CA SER A 104 -5.90 -16.64 7.63
C SER A 104 -7.31 -16.12 7.90
N SER A 105 -7.56 -14.82 7.63
CA SER A 105 -8.90 -14.22 7.82
C SER A 105 -9.99 -14.75 6.88
N SER A 106 -9.60 -15.44 5.81
CA SER A 106 -10.48 -16.04 4.81
C SER A 106 -9.70 -17.21 4.18
N GLY A 107 -9.81 -17.47 2.88
CA GLY A 107 -9.14 -18.61 2.23
C GLY A 107 -7.60 -18.57 2.15
N GLY A 108 -6.91 -17.58 2.72
CA GLY A 108 -5.44 -17.50 2.70
C GLY A 108 -4.81 -17.23 1.33
N LEU A 109 -5.60 -16.79 0.35
CA LEU A 109 -5.13 -16.59 -1.03
C LEU A 109 -4.00 -15.56 -1.15
N VAL A 110 -4.09 -14.41 -0.46
CA VAL A 110 -3.06 -13.36 -0.53
C VAL A 110 -1.71 -13.91 -0.07
N THR A 111 -1.70 -14.53 1.11
CA THR A 111 -0.52 -15.18 1.69
C THR A 111 0.05 -16.24 0.73
N GLN A 112 -0.80 -17.13 0.21
CA GLN A 112 -0.36 -18.18 -0.71
C GLN A 112 0.25 -17.65 -2.01
N LEU A 113 -0.35 -16.61 -2.60
CA LEU A 113 0.13 -16.01 -3.84
C LEU A 113 1.45 -15.29 -3.66
N LEU A 114 1.63 -14.57 -2.55
CA LEU A 114 2.90 -13.92 -2.23
C LEU A 114 4.02 -14.94 -2.02
N ILE A 115 3.74 -16.01 -1.27
CA ILE A 115 4.70 -17.09 -1.05
C ILE A 115 5.11 -17.73 -2.38
N PHE A 116 4.13 -18.08 -3.22
CA PHE A 116 4.40 -18.60 -4.56
C PHE A 116 5.24 -17.63 -5.39
N ALA A 117 4.91 -16.34 -5.38
CA ALA A 117 5.65 -15.32 -6.14
C ALA A 117 7.10 -15.15 -5.65
N LEU A 118 7.36 -15.28 -4.34
CA LEU A 118 8.72 -15.28 -3.79
C LEU A 118 9.48 -16.56 -4.16
N GLU A 119 8.86 -17.73 -3.98
CA GLU A 119 9.48 -19.03 -4.24
C GLU A 119 9.84 -19.21 -5.73
N GLU A 120 9.01 -18.69 -6.64
CA GLU A 120 9.25 -18.70 -8.09
C GLU A 120 10.14 -17.52 -8.58
N GLY A 121 10.59 -16.64 -7.69
CA GLY A 121 11.43 -15.48 -8.05
C GLY A 121 10.73 -14.45 -8.94
N ILE A 122 9.40 -14.37 -8.88
CA ILE A 122 8.61 -13.35 -9.57
C ILE A 122 8.80 -11.99 -8.87
N ILE A 123 8.90 -12.02 -7.54
CA ILE A 123 9.18 -10.87 -6.68
C ILE A 123 10.35 -11.20 -5.73
N ASP A 124 11.09 -10.18 -5.33
CA ASP A 124 12.17 -10.24 -4.35
C ASP A 124 11.70 -9.85 -2.93
N GLY A 125 10.52 -9.24 -2.84
CA GLY A 125 9.90 -8.86 -1.57
C GLY A 125 8.43 -8.49 -1.70
N ALA A 126 7.73 -8.44 -0.57
CA ALA A 126 6.33 -8.03 -0.48
C ALA A 126 6.14 -7.03 0.65
N LEU A 127 5.63 -5.84 0.35
CA LEU A 127 5.16 -4.90 1.36
C LEU A 127 3.89 -5.46 1.98
N VAL A 128 4.00 -5.83 3.25
CA VAL A 128 2.93 -6.41 4.05
C VAL A 128 2.90 -5.77 5.44
N THR A 129 1.92 -6.14 6.27
CA THR A 129 1.81 -5.63 7.64
C THR A 129 1.60 -6.77 8.61
N ARG A 130 2.42 -6.82 9.66
CA ARG A 130 2.22 -7.70 10.83
C ARG A 130 1.82 -6.87 12.06
N MET A 131 1.46 -7.52 13.15
CA MET A 131 1.42 -6.85 14.45
C MET A 131 2.81 -6.96 15.08
N LYS A 132 3.27 -5.92 15.77
CA LYS A 132 4.55 -5.97 16.48
C LYS A 132 4.55 -7.09 17.53
N LYS A 133 5.69 -7.77 17.68
CA LYS A 133 5.85 -8.89 18.62
C LYS A 133 5.88 -8.41 20.07
N ASP A 134 6.49 -7.26 20.31
CA ASP A 134 6.65 -6.60 21.61
C ASP A 134 5.42 -5.76 22.00
N ASN A 135 4.70 -5.19 21.01
CA ASN A 135 3.43 -4.51 21.24
C ASN A 135 2.33 -4.97 20.25
N PRO A 136 1.60 -6.06 20.55
CA PRO A 136 0.63 -6.67 19.63
C PRO A 136 -0.57 -5.80 19.24
N LEU A 137 -0.71 -4.58 19.79
CA LEU A 137 -1.73 -3.62 19.40
C LEU A 137 -1.26 -2.64 18.32
N GLU A 138 0.05 -2.60 18.06
CA GLU A 138 0.65 -1.74 17.04
C GLU A 138 0.93 -2.51 15.74
N PRO A 139 0.51 -1.97 14.58
CA PRO A 139 0.86 -2.54 13.30
C PRO A 139 2.30 -2.17 12.92
N GLU A 140 2.94 -3.08 12.17
CA GLU A 140 4.28 -2.90 11.62
C GLU A 140 4.25 -3.22 10.12
N PRO A 141 4.22 -2.20 9.24
CA PRO A 141 4.49 -2.36 7.82
C PRO A 141 5.97 -2.66 7.59
N PHE A 142 6.26 -3.65 6.75
CA PHE A 142 7.63 -4.05 6.42
C PHE A 142 7.69 -4.78 5.08
N ILE A 143 8.90 -5.02 4.56
CA ILE A 143 9.13 -5.82 3.36
C ILE A 143 9.45 -7.27 3.76
N ALA A 144 8.49 -8.16 3.56
CA ALA A 144 8.70 -9.60 3.71
C ALA A 144 9.46 -10.17 2.51
N ARG A 145 10.49 -10.97 2.76
CA ARG A 145 11.36 -11.59 1.74
C ARG A 145 11.41 -13.11 1.87
N THR A 146 10.84 -13.65 2.95
CA THR A 146 10.77 -15.09 3.20
C THR A 146 9.33 -15.56 3.35
N ARG A 147 9.12 -16.87 3.15
CA ARG A 147 7.83 -17.53 3.39
C ARG A 147 7.33 -17.25 4.81
N GLU A 148 8.21 -17.36 5.79
CA GLU A 148 7.91 -17.19 7.21
C GLU A 148 7.45 -15.77 7.50
N GLU A 149 8.13 -14.75 6.96
CA GLU A 149 7.73 -13.34 7.11
C GLU A 149 6.37 -13.05 6.49
N VAL A 150 6.06 -13.63 5.31
CA VAL A 150 4.72 -13.49 4.71
C VAL A 150 3.65 -14.15 5.57
N ILE A 151 3.96 -15.29 6.20
CA ILE A 151 3.06 -15.97 7.14
C ILE A 151 2.85 -15.12 8.40
N GLU A 152 3.88 -14.47 8.94
CA GLU A 152 3.73 -13.54 10.08
C GLU A 152 2.78 -12.37 9.76
N ALA A 153 2.72 -11.94 8.50
CA ALA A 153 1.82 -10.91 8.02
C ALA A 153 0.41 -11.41 7.66
N ARG A 154 0.09 -12.70 7.87
CA ARG A 154 -1.25 -13.23 7.58
C ARG A 154 -2.34 -12.61 8.46
N GLY A 155 -3.58 -12.70 7.98
CA GLY A 155 -4.73 -12.16 8.68
C GLY A 155 -4.87 -10.64 8.59
N SER A 156 -6.08 -10.17 8.86
CA SER A 156 -6.49 -8.77 8.75
C SER A 156 -6.13 -8.02 10.03
N LYS A 157 -5.54 -6.84 9.88
CA LYS A 157 -5.21 -5.94 10.99
C LYS A 157 -6.29 -4.86 11.02
N TYR A 158 -7.17 -4.93 12.01
CA TYR A 158 -8.27 -3.98 12.19
C TYR A 158 -7.85 -2.79 13.05
N CYS A 159 -6.75 -2.17 12.66
CA CYS A 159 -6.24 -0.93 13.24
C CYS A 159 -5.78 -0.02 12.10
N PRO A 160 -5.66 1.30 12.33
CA PRO A 160 -5.09 2.20 11.33
C PRO A 160 -3.64 1.82 11.04
N VAL A 161 -3.29 1.70 9.76
CA VAL A 161 -1.94 1.27 9.33
C VAL A 161 -1.39 2.28 8.32
N PRO A 162 -0.22 2.91 8.60
CA PRO A 162 0.47 3.74 7.64
C PRO A 162 1.33 2.88 6.70
N ALA A 163 0.70 1.96 5.95
CA ALA A 163 1.41 0.90 5.21
C ALA A 163 2.49 1.43 4.26
N ASN A 164 2.25 2.58 3.62
CA ASN A 164 3.15 3.12 2.62
C ASN A 164 4.42 3.75 3.20
N VAL A 165 4.60 3.82 4.52
CA VAL A 165 5.90 4.20 5.11
C VAL A 165 7.00 3.22 4.69
N ALA A 166 6.65 1.94 4.49
CA ALA A 166 7.58 0.92 4.02
C ALA A 166 7.99 1.08 2.54
N LEU A 167 7.35 1.99 1.77
CA LEU A 167 7.84 2.34 0.43
C LEU A 167 9.24 2.97 0.49
N LYS A 168 9.63 3.57 1.62
CA LYS A 168 10.99 4.09 1.82
C LYS A 168 12.05 2.98 1.73
N GLU A 169 11.73 1.77 2.18
CA GLU A 169 12.64 0.62 2.06
C GLU A 169 12.78 0.19 0.60
N ILE A 170 11.68 0.16 -0.15
CA ILE A 170 11.69 -0.12 -1.61
C ILE A 170 12.48 0.96 -2.36
N LEU A 171 12.30 2.24 -2.02
CA LEU A 171 13.08 3.34 -2.61
C LEU A 171 14.58 3.21 -2.34
N ASN A 172 14.97 2.52 -1.27
CA ASN A 172 16.37 2.28 -0.90
C ASN A 172 16.89 0.88 -1.31
N SER A 173 16.07 0.08 -1.99
CA SER A 173 16.43 -1.28 -2.43
C SER A 173 17.50 -1.25 -3.54
N LYS A 174 18.03 -2.41 -3.91
CA LYS A 174 18.90 -2.52 -5.08
C LYS A 174 18.09 -2.33 -6.36
N GLU A 175 18.77 -1.87 -7.41
CA GLU A 175 18.18 -1.74 -8.74
C GLU A 175 17.79 -3.12 -9.29
N GLY A 176 16.64 -3.19 -9.96
CA GLY A 176 16.10 -4.43 -10.52
C GLY A 176 15.33 -5.32 -9.56
N GLU A 177 15.30 -5.03 -8.26
CA GLU A 177 14.43 -5.75 -7.31
C GLU A 177 12.96 -5.46 -7.58
N LYS A 178 12.13 -6.51 -7.51
CA LYS A 178 10.69 -6.49 -7.76
C LYS A 178 9.91 -6.69 -6.48
N PHE A 179 8.90 -5.86 -6.25
CA PHE A 179 8.09 -5.89 -5.04
C PHE A 179 6.61 -6.06 -5.34
N ALA A 180 5.93 -6.91 -4.56
CA ALA A 180 4.47 -6.88 -4.45
C ALA A 180 4.07 -5.94 -3.31
N VAL A 181 2.88 -5.33 -3.41
CA VAL A 181 2.33 -4.49 -2.33
C VAL A 181 0.94 -4.97 -1.95
N VAL A 182 0.74 -5.21 -0.66
CA VAL A 182 -0.57 -5.52 -0.07
C VAL A 182 -1.05 -4.32 0.74
N GLY A 183 -2.24 -3.81 0.42
CA GLY A 183 -2.79 -2.67 1.13
C GLY A 183 -4.27 -2.44 0.87
N LEU A 184 -4.83 -1.52 1.65
CA LEU A 184 -6.18 -0.98 1.44
C LEU A 184 -6.20 -0.09 0.19
N PRO A 185 -7.38 0.23 -0.38
CA PRO A 185 -7.46 1.07 -1.57
C PRO A 185 -6.74 2.41 -1.46
N CYS A 186 -6.76 3.07 -0.30
CA CYS A 186 -6.00 4.32 -0.10
C CYS A 186 -4.48 4.13 -0.15
N HIS A 187 -3.96 3.00 0.36
CA HIS A 187 -2.54 2.63 0.21
C HIS A 187 -2.19 2.44 -1.26
N ILE A 188 -3.05 1.72 -2.00
CA ILE A 188 -2.82 1.45 -3.43
C ILE A 188 -2.91 2.72 -4.27
N HIS A 189 -3.90 3.59 -4.05
CA HIS A 189 -3.98 4.87 -4.75
C HIS A 189 -2.75 5.75 -4.47
N GLY A 190 -2.32 5.82 -3.21
CA GLY A 190 -1.11 6.55 -2.84
C GLY A 190 0.15 5.98 -3.52
N LEU A 191 0.27 4.66 -3.60
CA LEU A 191 1.34 3.99 -4.34
C LEU A 191 1.30 4.33 -5.84
N ARG A 192 0.13 4.21 -6.50
CA ARG A 192 0.00 4.51 -7.93
C ARG A 192 0.37 5.96 -8.25
N LYS A 193 -0.10 6.92 -7.43
CA LYS A 193 0.32 8.33 -7.56
C LYS A 193 1.83 8.52 -7.30
N ALA A 194 2.43 7.72 -6.41
CA ALA A 194 3.88 7.76 -6.20
C ALA A 194 4.67 7.22 -7.41
N GLN A 195 4.17 6.20 -8.10
CA GLN A 195 4.78 5.67 -9.33
C GLN A 195 4.78 6.70 -10.47
N GLN A 196 3.79 7.59 -10.54
CA GLN A 196 3.75 8.68 -11.53
C GLN A 196 4.83 9.75 -11.34
N VAL A 197 5.47 9.82 -10.16
CA VAL A 197 6.49 10.82 -9.84
C VAL A 197 7.85 10.23 -9.52
N ASN A 198 7.97 8.90 -9.45
CA ASN A 198 9.19 8.21 -9.07
C ASN A 198 9.39 6.94 -9.90
N GLU A 199 10.35 6.97 -10.82
CA GLU A 199 10.65 5.87 -11.74
C GLU A 199 11.06 4.59 -11.00
N LYS A 200 11.78 4.68 -9.88
CA LYS A 200 12.18 3.49 -9.11
C LYS A 200 10.97 2.72 -8.56
N LEU A 201 9.94 3.42 -8.11
CA LEU A 201 8.68 2.77 -7.71
C LEU A 201 7.91 2.22 -8.91
N LYS A 202 8.01 2.87 -10.07
CA LYS A 202 7.36 2.42 -11.30
C LYS A 202 7.96 1.14 -11.85
N GLU A 203 9.29 1.01 -11.82
CA GLU A 203 10.03 -0.16 -12.30
C GLU A 203 10.10 -1.27 -11.24
N GLY A 204 10.32 -0.91 -9.98
CA GLY A 204 10.56 -1.85 -8.89
C GLY A 204 9.30 -2.44 -8.26
N VAL A 205 8.13 -1.80 -8.38
CA VAL A 205 6.88 -2.39 -7.89
C VAL A 205 6.14 -3.04 -9.03
N ASP A 206 6.03 -4.37 -9.00
CA ASP A 206 5.29 -5.13 -10.00
C ASP A 206 3.83 -4.63 -10.01
N ASN A 207 3.26 -4.48 -11.21
CA ASN A 207 1.89 -4.04 -11.41
C ASN A 207 0.85 -4.97 -10.74
N ARG A 208 1.28 -6.14 -10.28
CA ARG A 208 0.53 -7.11 -9.45
C ARG A 208 0.35 -6.62 -8.00
N VAL A 209 -0.36 -5.51 -7.85
CA VAL A 209 -0.73 -4.95 -6.55
C VAL A 209 -1.97 -5.64 -6.00
N ILE A 210 -1.87 -6.26 -4.83
CA ILE A 210 -2.99 -6.95 -4.18
C ILE A 210 -3.70 -5.97 -3.25
N SER A 211 -4.84 -5.43 -3.68
CA SER A 211 -5.71 -4.67 -2.79
C SER A 211 -6.61 -5.61 -1.98
N HIS A 212 -6.65 -5.46 -0.66
CA HIS A 212 -7.60 -6.20 0.18
C HIS A 212 -8.56 -5.22 0.85
N ARG A 213 -9.87 -5.47 0.77
CA ARG A 213 -10.89 -4.73 1.54
C ARG A 213 -11.88 -5.72 2.11
N ASN A 214 -11.92 -5.83 3.43
CA ASN A 214 -12.63 -6.91 4.12
C ASN A 214 -13.99 -6.46 4.69
N HIS A 215 -14.87 -5.84 3.87
CA HIS A 215 -16.21 -5.49 4.36
C HIS A 215 -17.17 -6.71 4.42
N HIS A 216 -16.87 -7.82 3.69
CA HIS A 216 -17.75 -9.01 3.63
C HIS A 216 -17.03 -10.37 3.63
N ARG A 217 -15.88 -10.52 4.31
CA ARG A 217 -15.08 -11.78 4.38
C ARG A 217 -14.59 -12.32 3.02
N THR A 218 -14.69 -11.52 1.96
CA THR A 218 -14.25 -11.82 0.59
C THR A 218 -12.96 -11.05 0.31
N CYS A 219 -11.88 -11.76 -0.01
CA CYS A 219 -10.63 -11.14 -0.49
C CYS A 219 -10.75 -10.90 -1.99
N HIS A 220 -10.73 -9.64 -2.43
CA HIS A 220 -10.65 -9.30 -3.86
C HIS A 220 -9.19 -9.15 -4.28
N ILE A 221 -8.55 -10.26 -4.62
CA ILE A 221 -7.18 -10.21 -5.15
C ILE A 221 -7.25 -9.81 -6.62
N ARG A 222 -6.69 -8.65 -6.94
CA ARG A 222 -6.49 -8.25 -8.33
C ARG A 222 -5.04 -8.48 -8.69
N ILE A 223 -4.79 -9.56 -9.40
CA ILE A 223 -3.51 -9.78 -10.07
C ILE A 223 -3.69 -9.27 -11.49
N TYR A 224 -3.00 -8.18 -11.81
CA TYR A 224 -2.98 -7.67 -13.16
C TYR A 224 -1.80 -8.32 -13.88
N ASN A 225 -2.09 -9.20 -14.84
CA ASN A 225 -1.13 -9.56 -15.86
C ASN A 225 -1.25 -8.51 -16.96
N VAL A 226 -0.18 -7.75 -17.18
CA VAL A 226 -0.01 -6.98 -18.41
C VAL A 226 0.73 -7.85 -19.40
#